data_AF-A0A9E7SNC0-F1
#
_entry.id   AF-A0A9E7SNC0-F1
#
_cell.length_a   1.000
_cell.length_b   1.000
_cell.length_c   1.000
_cell.angle_alpha   90.00
_cell.angle_beta   90.00
_cell.angle_gamma   90.00
#
_symmetry.space_group_name_H-M   'P 1'
#
loop_
_entity.id
_entity.type
_entity.pdbx_description
1 polymer ?
#
loop_
_entity_poly.entity_id
_entity_poly.type
_entity_poly.pdbx_seq_one_letter_code
_entity_poly.pdbx_strand_id
1 'polypeptide(L)'
;MILAEIFNSWQGEGGSVEGSAFGRRQIFVRFAGCDLRCIWCDSRAFISAPSVKKWRYEVEPFTGRFEYKPNPAKLDEVVDVILKLDTGDIHSISYTGGEPTLQVKSLKALMERMKELGFANFLETHGGIPELIEEVAPLVDYASVDIKDETARATENWRELVLKEVESIRILKKAGVKTYAKLVVTKDTKEENVKWYAELLKGLAPLAIQPKEPIDIFQSQLMRLYNIAAKVMGRDNVGLSFQVHKYLNVL
;
A
#
# COMPACT_ATOMS: atom_id res chain seq x y z
N MET A 1 -5.07 -5.92 -17.67
CA MET A 1 -4.25 -5.15 -16.69
C MET A 1 -2.78 -5.23 -17.06
N ILE A 2 -2.00 -4.21 -16.71
CA ILE A 2 -0.53 -4.25 -16.80
C ILE A 2 0.00 -4.53 -15.39
N LEU A 3 0.64 -5.68 -15.22
CA LEU A 3 1.19 -6.11 -13.94
C LEU A 3 2.71 -6.12 -13.96
N ALA A 4 3.31 -5.99 -12.78
CA ALA A 4 4.70 -6.29 -12.53
C ALA A 4 4.83 -7.74 -12.05
N GLU A 5 4.06 -8.12 -11.04
CA GLU A 5 4.20 -9.42 -10.39
C GLU A 5 2.98 -9.89 -9.58
N ILE A 6 2.87 -11.21 -9.38
CA ILE A 6 1.96 -11.85 -8.41
C ILE A 6 2.72 -12.88 -7.58
N PHE A 7 2.59 -12.85 -6.25
CA PHE A 7 3.28 -13.79 -5.36
C PHE A 7 2.57 -13.94 -4.01
N ASN A 8 2.84 -15.03 -3.30
CA ASN A 8 2.35 -15.25 -1.93
C ASN A 8 3.44 -14.83 -0.93
N SER A 9 3.07 -14.01 0.06
CA SER A 9 4.01 -13.64 1.12
C SER A 9 3.29 -13.14 2.39
N TRP A 10 4.07 -12.62 3.33
CA TRP A 10 3.62 -11.97 4.54
C TRP A 10 3.50 -10.45 4.32
N GLN A 11 2.41 -9.84 4.77
CA GLN A 11 2.33 -8.39 4.85
C GLN A 11 3.40 -7.88 5.82
N GLY A 12 4.43 -7.27 5.24
CA GLY A 12 5.60 -6.85 5.98
C GLY A 12 5.47 -5.46 6.60
N GLU A 13 4.41 -4.70 6.35
CA GLU A 13 4.24 -3.30 6.74
C GLU A 13 2.92 -3.04 7.49
N GLY A 14 2.74 -1.82 8.01
CA GLY A 14 1.53 -1.34 8.71
C GLY A 14 1.62 -1.38 10.24
N GLY A 15 2.51 -2.21 10.81
CA GLY A 15 2.67 -2.33 12.26
C GLY A 15 1.39 -2.84 12.95
N SER A 16 1.17 -2.46 14.20
CA SER A 16 0.06 -2.98 15.04
C SER A 16 -1.20 -2.11 15.07
N VAL A 17 -1.38 -1.19 14.12
CA VAL A 17 -2.57 -0.31 14.08
C VAL A 17 -3.82 -1.05 13.58
N GLU A 18 -5.00 -0.57 13.95
CA GLU A 18 -6.27 -1.08 13.41
C GLU A 18 -6.28 -1.00 11.87
N GLY A 19 -6.77 -2.07 11.23
CA GLY A 19 -6.80 -2.21 9.76
C GLY A 19 -5.49 -2.74 9.15
N SER A 20 -4.38 -2.75 9.90
CA SER A 20 -3.13 -3.37 9.47
C SER A 20 -3.28 -4.89 9.33
N ALA A 21 -2.67 -5.44 8.28
CA ALA A 21 -2.51 -6.88 8.09
C ALA A 21 -1.08 -7.37 8.40
N PHE A 22 -0.25 -6.54 9.07
CA PHE A 22 1.14 -6.88 9.41
C PHE A 22 1.28 -8.31 9.98
N GLY A 23 2.17 -9.11 9.38
CA GLY A 23 2.41 -10.49 9.76
C GLY A 23 1.32 -11.49 9.32
N ARG A 24 0.33 -11.08 8.51
CA ARG A 24 -0.66 -11.98 7.89
C ARG A 24 -0.24 -12.38 6.48
N ARG A 25 -0.65 -13.57 6.03
CA ARG A 25 -0.43 -14.00 4.64
C ARG A 25 -1.33 -13.24 3.69
N GLN A 26 -0.74 -12.76 2.60
CA GLN A 26 -1.45 -12.13 1.51
C GLN A 26 -0.90 -12.65 0.18
N ILE A 27 -1.77 -12.68 -0.83
CA ILE A 27 -1.31 -12.78 -2.22
C ILE A 27 -1.21 -11.35 -2.73
N PHE A 28 -0.01 -10.94 -3.10
CA PHE A 28 0.26 -9.61 -3.63
C PHE A 28 0.04 -9.62 -5.14
N VAL A 29 -0.75 -8.67 -5.63
CA VAL A 29 -0.94 -8.37 -7.04
C VAL A 29 -0.39 -6.97 -7.29
N ARG A 30 0.83 -6.91 -7.85
CA ARG A 30 1.53 -5.65 -8.12
C ARG A 30 1.22 -5.18 -9.53
N PHE A 31 0.50 -4.07 -9.66
CA PHE A 31 0.27 -3.41 -10.94
C PHE A 31 1.55 -2.69 -11.41
N ALA A 32 1.55 -2.28 -12.67
CA ALA A 32 2.55 -1.34 -13.20
C ALA A 32 1.89 0.00 -13.50
N GLY A 33 2.67 1.08 -13.52
CA GLY A 33 2.17 2.43 -13.71
C GLY A 33 2.05 3.19 -12.39
N CYS A 34 2.62 4.39 -12.31
CA CYS A 34 2.40 5.34 -11.22
C CYS A 34 2.52 6.76 -11.78
N ASP A 35 1.64 7.65 -11.36
CA ASP A 35 1.62 9.07 -11.70
C ASP A 35 2.58 9.89 -10.83
N LEU A 36 3.01 9.35 -9.69
CA LEU A 36 4.05 9.95 -8.84
C LEU A 36 5.48 9.51 -9.22
N ARG A 37 6.47 10.30 -8.79
CA ARG A 37 7.91 10.07 -9.03
C ARG A 37 8.74 10.19 -7.74
N CYS A 38 8.26 9.55 -6.67
CA CYS A 38 8.92 9.56 -5.36
C CYS A 38 10.41 9.19 -5.45
N ILE A 39 11.26 9.95 -4.77
CA ILE A 39 12.72 9.83 -4.92
C ILE A 39 13.28 8.50 -4.37
N TRP A 40 12.59 7.87 -3.43
CA TRP A 40 12.91 6.54 -2.86
C TRP A 40 11.85 5.48 -3.17
N CYS A 41 11.21 5.55 -4.34
CA CYS A 41 10.36 4.44 -4.79
C CYS A 41 11.20 3.16 -4.93
N ASP A 42 10.87 2.12 -4.16
CA ASP A 42 11.52 0.81 -4.22
C ASP A 42 11.09 0.00 -5.46
N SER A 43 9.96 0.35 -6.06
CA SER A 43 9.38 -0.28 -7.25
C SER A 43 9.61 0.55 -8.53
N ARG A 44 10.69 1.35 -8.58
CA ARG A 44 10.94 2.33 -9.67
C ARG A 44 10.94 1.73 -11.08
N ALA A 45 11.34 0.48 -11.21
CA ALA A 45 11.35 -0.25 -12.49
C ALA A 45 9.96 -0.40 -13.12
N PHE A 46 8.88 -0.29 -12.34
CA PHE A 46 7.50 -0.55 -12.77
C PHE A 46 6.64 0.71 -12.90
N ILE A 47 7.20 1.91 -12.68
CA ILE A 47 6.46 3.19 -12.74
C ILE A 47 5.88 3.48 -14.13
N SER A 48 6.54 3.06 -15.20
CA SER A 48 6.05 3.24 -16.57
C SER A 48 5.35 1.97 -17.05
N ALA A 49 4.03 1.90 -16.95
CA ALA A 49 3.25 0.75 -17.40
C ALA A 49 3.56 0.32 -18.85
N PRO A 50 3.68 1.23 -19.84
CA PRO A 50 4.03 0.85 -21.22
C PRO A 50 5.39 0.16 -21.37
N SER A 51 6.30 0.37 -20.43
CA SER A 51 7.65 -0.22 -20.41
C SER A 51 7.66 -1.65 -19.85
N VAL A 52 6.62 -2.07 -19.12
CA VAL A 52 6.54 -3.39 -18.48
C VAL A 52 5.92 -4.41 -19.44
N LYS A 53 6.75 -5.09 -20.24
CA LYS A 53 6.30 -6.00 -21.31
C LYS A 53 5.83 -7.37 -20.84
N LYS A 54 6.28 -7.81 -19.68
CA LYS A 54 5.94 -9.11 -19.08
C LYS A 54 5.72 -8.90 -17.58
N TRP A 55 4.85 -9.71 -17.01
CA TRP A 55 4.67 -9.82 -15.57
C TRP A 55 5.18 -11.19 -15.12
N ARG A 56 5.68 -11.27 -13.89
CA ARG A 56 6.10 -12.53 -13.28
C ARG A 56 5.06 -13.06 -12.30
N TYR A 57 4.96 -14.36 -12.13
CA TYR A 57 4.15 -14.94 -11.08
C TYR A 57 4.90 -16.06 -10.39
N GLU A 58 4.71 -16.16 -9.09
CA GLU A 58 5.24 -17.28 -8.33
C GLU A 58 4.51 -18.55 -8.75
N VAL A 59 5.26 -19.62 -9.02
CA VAL A 59 4.70 -20.87 -9.56
C VAL A 59 4.08 -21.71 -8.45
N GLU A 60 4.67 -21.65 -7.26
CA GLU A 60 4.29 -22.38 -6.05
C GLU A 60 4.53 -21.47 -4.83
N PRO A 61 3.61 -21.40 -3.85
CA PRO A 61 3.74 -20.51 -2.70
C PRO A 61 5.08 -20.67 -1.95
N PHE A 62 5.70 -19.54 -1.60
CA PHE A 62 6.93 -19.47 -0.78
C PHE A 62 8.17 -20.12 -1.40
N THR A 63 8.14 -20.46 -2.69
CA THR A 63 9.30 -21.07 -3.36
C THR A 63 10.25 -20.03 -3.94
N GLY A 64 9.78 -18.80 -4.15
CA GLY A 64 10.53 -17.78 -4.87
C GLY A 64 10.81 -18.14 -6.33
N ARG A 65 10.16 -19.18 -6.88
CA ARG A 65 10.30 -19.59 -8.28
C ARG A 65 9.27 -18.86 -9.11
N PHE A 66 9.75 -18.14 -10.12
CA PHE A 66 8.92 -17.29 -10.96
C PHE A 66 8.90 -17.76 -12.41
N GLU A 67 7.73 -17.69 -13.01
CA GLU A 67 7.52 -17.73 -14.45
C GLU A 67 7.01 -16.39 -14.96
N TYR A 68 6.99 -16.22 -16.28
CA TYR A 68 6.64 -14.95 -16.92
C TYR A 68 5.54 -15.13 -17.96
N LYS A 69 4.60 -14.19 -17.97
CA LYS A 69 3.56 -14.04 -18.99
C LYS A 69 3.64 -12.65 -19.64
N PRO A 70 3.21 -12.47 -20.90
CA PRO A 70 3.18 -11.17 -21.54
C PRO A 70 2.14 -10.25 -20.90
N ASN A 71 2.41 -8.94 -20.89
CA ASN A 71 1.40 -7.92 -20.65
C ASN A 71 0.71 -7.54 -21.98
N PRO A 72 -0.59 -7.14 -21.95
CA PRO A 72 -1.45 -7.05 -20.78
C PRO A 72 -1.90 -8.43 -20.26
N ALA A 73 -1.90 -8.61 -18.94
CA ALA A 73 -2.45 -9.77 -18.26
C ALA A 73 -3.98 -9.80 -18.39
N LYS A 74 -4.52 -10.98 -18.72
CA LYS A 74 -5.96 -11.23 -18.78
C LYS A 74 -6.50 -11.54 -17.38
N LEU A 75 -7.77 -11.18 -17.14
CA LEU A 75 -8.41 -11.38 -15.83
C LEU A 75 -8.36 -12.85 -15.39
N ASP A 76 -8.78 -13.78 -16.25
CA ASP A 76 -8.82 -15.21 -15.91
C ASP A 76 -7.43 -15.77 -15.59
N GLU A 77 -6.40 -15.36 -16.33
CA GLU A 77 -5.01 -15.79 -16.06
C GLU A 77 -4.52 -15.30 -14.70
N VAL A 78 -4.92 -14.09 -14.29
CA VAL A 78 -4.57 -13.51 -13.00
C VAL A 78 -5.32 -14.25 -11.87
N VAL A 79 -6.60 -14.52 -12.06
CA VAL A 79 -7.44 -15.29 -11.13
C VAL A 79 -6.86 -16.70 -10.93
N ASP A 80 -6.50 -17.40 -12.01
CA ASP A 80 -5.94 -18.75 -11.94
C ASP A 80 -4.63 -18.78 -11.15
N VAL A 81 -3.76 -17.78 -11.36
CA VAL A 81 -2.51 -17.63 -10.60
C VAL A 81 -2.79 -17.39 -9.13
N ILE A 82 -3.72 -16.49 -8.79
CA ILE A 82 -4.10 -16.22 -7.39
C ILE A 82 -4.63 -17.49 -6.73
N LEU A 83 -5.54 -18.21 -7.37
CA LEU A 83 -6.10 -19.45 -6.82
C LEU A 83 -5.05 -20.55 -6.63
N LYS A 84 -4.08 -20.64 -7.52
CA LYS A 84 -2.96 -21.59 -7.38
C LYS A 84 -2.05 -21.24 -6.19
N LEU A 85 -1.95 -19.96 -5.85
CA LEU A 85 -1.13 -19.47 -4.76
C LEU A 85 -1.85 -19.48 -3.41
N ASP A 86 -3.15 -19.78 -3.37
CA ASP A 86 -3.92 -19.87 -2.14
C ASP A 86 -3.53 -21.11 -1.33
N THR A 87 -3.07 -20.87 -0.09
CA THR A 87 -2.70 -21.91 0.87
C THR A 87 -3.83 -22.24 1.86
N GLY A 88 -5.02 -21.65 1.69
CA GLY A 88 -6.18 -21.81 2.55
C GLY A 88 -6.19 -20.93 3.80
N ASP A 89 -5.14 -20.13 4.00
CA ASP A 89 -4.99 -19.21 5.13
C ASP A 89 -4.56 -17.80 4.71
N ILE A 90 -4.85 -17.46 3.45
CA ILE A 90 -4.69 -16.12 2.91
C ILE A 90 -5.70 -15.19 3.59
N HIS A 91 -5.19 -14.12 4.20
CA HIS A 91 -6.03 -13.11 4.82
C HIS A 91 -6.80 -12.29 3.77
N SER A 92 -6.12 -11.89 2.70
CA SER A 92 -6.66 -11.03 1.66
C SER A 92 -5.75 -11.01 0.43
N ILE A 93 -6.30 -10.56 -0.71
CA ILE A 93 -5.51 -10.18 -1.88
C ILE A 93 -5.05 -8.74 -1.69
N SER A 94 -3.73 -8.50 -1.69
CA SER A 94 -3.16 -7.15 -1.61
C SER A 94 -2.92 -6.59 -3.01
N TYR A 95 -3.68 -5.57 -3.38
CA TYR A 95 -3.53 -4.84 -4.63
C TYR A 95 -2.60 -3.65 -4.40
N THR A 96 -1.43 -3.66 -5.03
CA THR A 96 -0.35 -2.68 -4.80
C THR A 96 0.36 -2.34 -6.11
N GLY A 97 1.37 -1.45 -6.05
CA GLY A 97 2.41 -1.13 -7.04
C GLY A 97 1.96 -0.78 -8.48
N GLY A 98 2.69 0.03 -9.23
CA GLY A 98 2.77 1.43 -8.83
C GLY A 98 1.44 1.90 -8.18
N GLU A 99 0.65 2.74 -8.82
CA GLU A 99 -0.67 3.09 -8.29
C GLU A 99 -1.75 2.19 -8.94
N PRO A 100 -2.32 1.20 -8.21
CA PRO A 100 -3.27 0.26 -8.80
C PRO A 100 -4.56 0.94 -9.29
N THR A 101 -4.97 2.04 -8.65
CA THR A 101 -6.20 2.76 -9.01
C THR A 101 -6.13 3.42 -10.39
N LEU A 102 -4.93 3.68 -10.93
CA LEU A 102 -4.76 4.16 -12.31
C LEU A 102 -5.29 3.17 -13.36
N GLN A 103 -5.47 1.90 -12.98
CA GLN A 103 -6.07 0.86 -13.81
C GLN A 103 -7.48 0.46 -13.32
N VAL A 104 -8.26 1.43 -12.82
CA VAL A 104 -9.55 1.28 -12.11
C VAL A 104 -10.47 0.22 -12.72
N LYS A 105 -10.69 0.21 -14.04
CA LYS A 105 -11.58 -0.77 -14.69
C LYS A 105 -11.12 -2.22 -14.50
N SER A 106 -9.81 -2.47 -14.66
CA SER A 106 -9.26 -3.81 -14.46
C SER A 106 -9.16 -4.17 -12.98
N LEU A 107 -8.87 -3.19 -12.12
CA LEU A 107 -8.82 -3.38 -10.68
C LEU A 107 -10.19 -3.78 -10.12
N LYS A 108 -11.27 -3.07 -10.51
CA LYS A 108 -12.65 -3.39 -10.12
C LYS A 108 -13.05 -4.80 -10.51
N ALA A 109 -12.84 -5.16 -11.78
CA ALA A 109 -13.18 -6.49 -12.27
C ALA A 109 -12.46 -7.61 -11.49
N LEU A 110 -11.19 -7.38 -11.12
CA LEU A 110 -10.45 -8.33 -10.29
C LEU A 110 -10.96 -8.38 -8.84
N MET A 111 -11.20 -7.23 -8.21
CA MET A 111 -11.74 -7.14 -6.86
C MET A 111 -13.14 -7.78 -6.73
N GLU A 112 -14.01 -7.54 -7.71
CA GLU A 112 -15.33 -8.18 -7.83
C GLU A 112 -15.17 -9.70 -7.89
N ARG A 113 -14.32 -10.18 -8.80
CA ARG A 113 -14.07 -11.62 -8.97
C ARG A 113 -13.48 -12.28 -7.73
N MET A 114 -12.57 -11.62 -7.02
CA MET A 114 -11.97 -12.15 -5.79
C MET A 114 -12.98 -12.18 -4.65
N LYS A 115 -13.86 -11.19 -4.56
CA LYS A 115 -14.94 -11.13 -3.58
C LYS A 115 -15.98 -12.24 -3.81
N GLU A 116 -16.35 -12.51 -5.06
CA GLU A 116 -17.21 -13.65 -5.43
C GLU A 116 -16.62 -15.00 -5.01
N LEU A 117 -15.28 -15.12 -5.04
CA LEU A 117 -14.55 -16.32 -4.62
C LEU A 117 -14.30 -16.38 -3.11
N GLY A 118 -14.77 -15.38 -2.35
CA GLY A 118 -14.70 -15.37 -0.89
C GLY A 118 -13.43 -14.73 -0.31
N PHE A 119 -12.58 -14.12 -1.12
CA PHE A 119 -11.41 -13.39 -0.62
C PHE A 119 -11.78 -11.97 -0.18
N ALA A 120 -11.09 -11.49 0.85
CA ALA A 120 -11.08 -10.07 1.20
C ALA A 120 -10.11 -9.29 0.30
N ASN A 121 -10.44 -8.04 0.02
CA ASN A 121 -9.65 -7.13 -0.81
C ASN A 121 -8.90 -6.13 0.07
N PHE A 122 -7.57 -6.08 -0.07
CA PHE A 122 -6.71 -5.13 0.61
C PHE A 122 -6.10 -4.18 -0.43
N LEU A 123 -6.37 -2.87 -0.32
CA LEU A 123 -5.86 -1.85 -1.24
C LEU A 123 -4.64 -1.15 -0.63
N GLU A 124 -3.51 -1.18 -1.33
CA GLU A 124 -2.36 -0.32 -1.06
C GLU A 124 -2.28 0.76 -2.14
N THR A 125 -2.38 2.03 -1.74
CA THR A 125 -2.49 3.17 -2.65
C THR A 125 -1.79 4.40 -2.07
N HIS A 126 -1.30 5.29 -2.93
CA HIS A 126 -0.96 6.63 -2.45
C HIS A 126 -2.21 7.50 -2.23
N GLY A 127 -3.36 7.18 -2.82
CA GLY A 127 -4.62 7.91 -2.55
C GLY A 127 -4.67 9.33 -3.11
N GLY A 128 -3.80 9.68 -4.05
CA GLY A 128 -3.70 11.04 -4.60
C GLY A 128 -4.80 11.44 -5.58
N ILE A 129 -5.68 10.50 -5.94
CA ILE A 129 -6.80 10.70 -6.88
C ILE A 129 -8.10 10.17 -6.23
N PRO A 130 -8.76 10.97 -5.38
CA PRO A 130 -9.93 10.54 -4.60
C PRO A 130 -11.08 10.00 -5.45
N GLU A 131 -11.25 10.51 -6.67
CA GLU A 131 -12.29 10.08 -7.59
C GLU A 131 -12.12 8.60 -7.99
N LEU A 132 -10.88 8.14 -8.18
CA LEU A 132 -10.61 6.72 -8.49
C LEU A 132 -10.76 5.83 -7.25
N ILE A 133 -10.52 6.37 -6.06
CA ILE A 133 -10.76 5.68 -4.79
C ILE A 133 -12.26 5.47 -4.58
N GLU A 134 -13.09 6.47 -4.87
CA GLU A 134 -14.55 6.36 -4.77
C GLU A 134 -15.11 5.22 -5.64
N GLU A 135 -14.54 5.02 -6.83
CA GLU A 135 -14.96 3.95 -7.75
C GLU A 135 -14.70 2.53 -7.23
N VAL A 136 -13.71 2.34 -6.37
CA VAL A 136 -13.31 1.01 -5.85
C VAL A 136 -13.70 0.79 -4.40
N ALA A 137 -13.92 1.85 -3.61
CA ALA A 137 -14.17 1.78 -2.17
C ALA A 137 -15.25 0.75 -1.76
N PRO A 138 -16.38 0.55 -2.49
CA PRO A 138 -17.37 -0.48 -2.15
C PRO A 138 -16.87 -1.94 -2.20
N LEU A 139 -15.74 -2.17 -2.88
CA LEU A 139 -15.13 -3.48 -3.07
C LEU A 139 -13.95 -3.72 -2.12
N VAL A 140 -13.51 -2.71 -1.37
CA VAL A 140 -12.33 -2.78 -0.50
C VAL A 140 -12.76 -3.15 0.92
N ASP A 141 -12.02 -4.05 1.57
CA ASP A 141 -12.25 -4.43 2.97
C ASP A 141 -11.21 -3.79 3.90
N TYR A 142 -9.96 -3.69 3.42
CA TYR A 142 -8.82 -3.11 4.13
C TYR A 142 -8.06 -2.14 3.22
N ALA A 143 -7.51 -1.06 3.78
CA ALA A 143 -6.68 -0.15 2.99
C ALA A 143 -5.49 0.41 3.77
N SER A 144 -4.35 0.49 3.08
CA SER A 144 -3.20 1.31 3.45
C SER A 144 -3.13 2.49 2.51
N VAL A 145 -3.26 3.71 3.03
CA VAL A 145 -3.06 4.94 2.25
C VAL A 145 -1.74 5.57 2.65
N ASP A 146 -0.82 5.69 1.69
CA ASP A 146 0.50 6.24 1.95
C ASP A 146 0.50 7.76 1.93
N ILE A 147 0.73 8.39 3.08
CA ILE A 147 0.90 9.84 3.18
C ILE A 147 2.29 10.23 2.66
N LYS A 148 2.34 10.98 1.55
CA LYS A 148 3.59 11.35 0.89
C LYS A 148 4.14 12.66 1.46
N ASP A 149 4.98 12.52 2.49
CA ASP A 149 5.72 13.64 3.09
C ASP A 149 6.55 14.42 2.06
N GLU A 150 6.83 15.70 2.34
CA GLU A 150 7.61 16.58 1.45
C GLU A 150 8.94 15.96 1.03
N THR A 151 9.54 15.18 1.93
CA THR A 151 10.83 14.56 1.70
C THR A 151 10.76 13.53 0.56
N ALA A 152 9.60 12.92 0.29
CA ALA A 152 9.39 11.98 -0.82
C ALA A 152 9.55 12.64 -2.20
N ARG A 153 9.42 13.97 -2.28
CA ARG A 153 9.49 14.76 -3.52
C ARG A 153 8.60 14.18 -4.62
N ALA A 154 7.41 13.71 -4.23
CA ALA A 154 6.47 13.07 -5.14
C ALA A 154 5.90 14.06 -6.19
N THR A 155 5.68 15.31 -5.77
CA THR A 155 5.21 16.44 -6.57
C THR A 155 5.68 17.75 -5.93
N GLU A 156 5.67 18.86 -6.67
CA GLU A 156 5.98 20.19 -6.14
C GLU A 156 4.96 20.64 -5.08
N ASN A 157 3.66 20.42 -5.34
CA ASN A 157 2.59 20.76 -4.40
C ASN A 157 2.22 19.61 -3.47
N TRP A 158 3.20 19.13 -2.70
CA TRP A 158 3.03 17.95 -1.82
C TRP A 158 1.94 18.12 -0.77
N ARG A 159 1.66 19.35 -0.31
CA ARG A 159 0.57 19.62 0.64
C ARG A 159 -0.79 19.37 0.03
N GLU A 160 -1.01 19.80 -1.22
CA GLU A 160 -2.26 19.51 -1.93
C GLU A 160 -2.42 18.01 -2.15
N LEU A 161 -1.33 17.30 -2.49
CA LEU A 161 -1.34 15.84 -2.57
C LEU A 161 -1.82 15.24 -1.23
N VAL A 162 -1.20 15.58 -0.11
CA VAL A 162 -1.60 15.07 1.23
C VAL A 162 -3.07 15.34 1.54
N LEU A 163 -3.62 16.49 1.16
CA LEU A 163 -5.05 16.77 1.36
C LEU A 163 -5.96 15.82 0.55
N LYS A 164 -5.55 15.45 -0.68
CA LYS A 164 -6.23 14.42 -1.48
C LYS A 164 -6.09 13.04 -0.87
N GLU A 165 -4.92 12.69 -0.35
CA GLU A 165 -4.69 11.41 0.35
C GLU A 165 -5.60 11.27 1.57
N VAL A 166 -5.75 12.34 2.35
CA VAL A 166 -6.69 12.39 3.49
C VAL A 166 -8.15 12.32 3.02
N GLU A 167 -8.52 12.95 1.90
CA GLU A 167 -9.87 12.81 1.34
C GLU A 167 -10.17 11.37 0.91
N SER A 168 -9.22 10.70 0.26
CA SER A 168 -9.32 9.27 -0.07
C SER A 168 -9.55 8.40 1.17
N ILE A 169 -8.88 8.71 2.29
CA ILE A 169 -9.14 8.03 3.57
C ILE A 169 -10.57 8.29 4.07
N ARG A 170 -11.12 9.51 3.91
CA ARG A 170 -12.52 9.81 4.26
C ARG A 170 -13.50 8.99 3.43
N ILE A 171 -13.27 8.89 2.13
CA ILE A 171 -14.08 8.09 1.20
C ILE A 171 -14.08 6.61 1.64
N LEU A 172 -12.89 6.05 1.87
CA LEU A 172 -12.74 4.67 2.33
C LEU A 172 -13.44 4.44 3.68
N LYS A 173 -13.26 5.34 4.65
CA LYS A 173 -13.93 5.25 5.95
C LYS A 173 -15.45 5.29 5.81
N LYS A 174 -15.98 6.18 4.97
CA LYS A 174 -17.43 6.30 4.72
C LYS A 174 -18.00 5.02 4.10
N ALA A 175 -17.22 4.32 3.30
CA ALA A 175 -17.56 3.01 2.75
C ALA A 175 -17.41 1.84 3.74
N GLY A 176 -16.96 2.09 4.98
CA GLY A 176 -16.80 1.06 6.02
C GLY A 176 -15.48 0.29 5.94
N VAL A 177 -14.53 0.76 5.12
CA VAL A 177 -13.21 0.13 4.95
C VAL A 177 -12.36 0.30 6.21
N LYS A 178 -11.67 -0.76 6.63
CA LYS A 178 -10.67 -0.69 7.68
C LYS A 178 -9.37 -0.10 7.14
N THR A 179 -9.21 1.21 7.33
CA THR A 179 -8.14 1.99 6.71
C THR A 179 -7.14 2.49 7.76
N TYR A 180 -5.85 2.40 7.45
CA TYR A 180 -4.80 3.14 8.15
C TYR A 180 -3.98 3.99 7.18
N ALA A 181 -3.41 5.08 7.70
CA ALA A 181 -2.46 5.92 6.99
C ALA A 181 -1.04 5.41 7.28
N LYS A 182 -0.20 5.36 6.25
CA LYS A 182 1.23 5.00 6.38
C LYS A 182 2.09 6.20 6.02
N LEU A 183 2.93 6.65 6.96
CA LEU A 183 3.82 7.78 6.77
C LEU A 183 5.27 7.30 6.75
N VAL A 184 5.91 7.40 5.58
CA VAL A 184 7.35 7.15 5.47
C VAL A 184 8.12 8.37 5.97
N VAL A 185 8.98 8.17 6.98
CA VAL A 185 9.81 9.22 7.59
C VAL A 185 11.28 9.01 7.27
N THR A 186 12.01 10.11 7.16
CA THR A 186 13.45 10.16 6.92
C THR A 186 14.15 11.03 7.96
N LYS A 187 15.48 11.06 7.94
CA LYS A 187 16.26 12.04 8.72
C LYS A 187 15.88 13.50 8.46
N ASP A 188 15.30 13.81 7.30
CA ASP A 188 14.93 15.17 6.89
C ASP A 188 13.43 15.48 7.17
N THR A 189 12.66 14.51 7.66
CA THR A 189 11.24 14.72 8.00
C THR A 189 11.10 15.66 9.19
N LYS A 190 10.30 16.70 8.99
CA LYS A 190 10.10 17.78 9.96
C LYS A 190 9.04 17.43 11.01
N GLU A 191 9.29 17.81 12.25
CA GLU A 191 8.42 17.56 13.40
C GLU A 191 7.03 18.23 13.23
N GLU A 192 7.01 19.45 12.69
CA GLU A 192 5.78 20.20 12.43
C GLU A 192 4.89 19.55 11.36
N ASN A 193 5.49 18.89 10.36
CA ASN A 193 4.74 18.16 9.35
C ASN A 193 4.08 16.92 9.96
N VAL A 194 4.82 16.17 10.78
CA VAL A 194 4.26 14.99 11.48
C VAL A 194 3.09 15.38 12.37
N LYS A 195 3.20 16.51 13.09
CA LYS A 195 2.08 17.05 13.85
C LYS A 195 0.89 17.38 12.96
N TRP A 196 1.12 18.03 11.81
CA TRP A 196 0.08 18.38 10.85
C TRP A 196 -0.63 17.15 10.28
N TYR A 197 0.11 16.11 9.87
CA TYR A 197 -0.48 14.84 9.40
C TYR A 197 -1.34 14.20 10.48
N ALA A 198 -0.84 14.16 11.72
CA ALA A 198 -1.58 13.62 12.85
C ALA A 198 -2.87 14.42 13.13
N GLU A 199 -2.85 15.75 13.03
CA GLU A 199 -4.06 16.58 13.19
C GLU A 199 -5.11 16.28 12.10
N LEU A 200 -4.68 16.08 10.84
CA LEU A 200 -5.57 15.73 9.73
C LEU A 200 -6.19 14.33 9.87
N LEU A 201 -5.45 13.38 10.43
CA LEU A 201 -5.85 11.97 10.55
C LEU A 201 -6.59 11.66 11.85
N LYS A 202 -6.57 12.57 12.84
CA LYS A 202 -7.18 12.37 14.15
C LYS A 202 -8.67 12.06 14.02
N GLY A 203 -9.08 10.91 14.56
CA GLY A 203 -10.47 10.45 14.50
C GLY A 203 -10.90 9.98 13.10
N LEU A 204 -9.99 9.98 12.12
CA LEU A 204 -10.21 9.51 10.77
C LEU A 204 -9.66 8.09 10.61
N ALA A 205 -8.34 7.92 10.72
CA ALA A 205 -7.65 6.64 10.57
C ALA A 205 -6.40 6.58 11.47
N PRO A 206 -5.97 5.40 11.95
CA PRO A 206 -4.68 5.25 12.62
C PRO A 206 -3.50 5.63 11.73
N LEU A 207 -2.37 5.98 12.34
CA LEU A 207 -1.14 6.37 11.66
C LEU A 207 0.00 5.37 11.95
N ALA A 208 0.45 4.67 10.92
CA ALA A 208 1.66 3.86 10.95
C ALA A 208 2.86 4.71 10.50
N ILE A 209 3.81 4.97 11.40
CA ILE A 209 5.07 5.66 11.07
C ILE A 209 6.09 4.61 10.63
N GLN A 210 6.68 4.79 9.46
CA GLN A 210 7.63 3.86 8.85
C GLN A 210 8.95 4.57 8.54
N PRO A 211 10.10 4.18 9.11
CA PRO A 211 11.36 4.69 8.63
C PRO A 211 11.59 4.22 7.19
N LYS A 212 12.06 5.11 6.34
CA LYS A 212 12.51 4.77 4.97
C LYS A 212 13.62 3.73 5.02
N GLU A 213 13.59 2.75 4.12
CA GLU A 213 14.69 1.79 3.94
C GLU A 213 15.67 2.21 2.82
N PRO A 214 17.00 1.99 2.99
CA PRO A 214 17.65 1.64 4.25
C PRO A 214 17.48 2.75 5.29
N ILE A 215 17.30 2.37 6.57
CA ILE A 215 17.04 3.30 7.68
C ILE A 215 18.14 4.37 7.76
N ASP A 216 17.75 5.63 7.52
CA ASP A 216 18.64 6.80 7.56
C ASP A 216 18.37 7.77 8.72
N ILE A 217 17.25 7.57 9.43
CA ILE A 217 16.84 8.37 10.58
C ILE A 217 17.44 7.83 11.88
N PHE A 218 17.93 8.72 12.75
CA PHE A 218 18.40 8.31 14.07
C PHE A 218 17.24 7.85 14.96
N GLN A 219 17.47 6.83 15.78
CA GLN A 219 16.47 6.30 16.73
C GLN A 219 15.85 7.41 17.59
N SER A 220 16.66 8.33 18.13
CA SER A 220 16.17 9.43 18.97
C SER A 220 15.22 10.37 18.21
N GLN A 221 15.46 10.61 16.93
CA GLN A 221 14.59 11.41 16.08
C GLN A 221 13.31 10.66 15.73
N LEU A 222 13.41 9.38 15.35
CA LEU A 222 12.25 8.54 15.10
C LEU A 222 11.30 8.49 16.32
N MET A 223 11.84 8.36 17.53
CA MET A 223 11.06 8.40 18.77
C MET A 223 10.41 9.76 19.02
N ARG A 224 11.08 10.88 18.66
CA ARG A 224 10.48 12.21 18.74
C ARG A 224 9.29 12.35 17.78
N LEU A 225 9.44 11.96 16.52
CA LEU A 225 8.36 11.98 15.53
C LEU A 225 7.17 11.12 15.99
N TYR A 226 7.45 9.91 16.47
CA TYR A 226 6.42 9.01 17.02
C TYR A 226 5.67 9.65 18.19
N ASN A 227 6.38 10.23 19.16
CA ASN A 227 5.78 10.87 20.32
C ASN A 227 4.91 12.09 19.96
N ILE A 228 5.31 12.86 18.94
CA ILE A 228 4.51 13.99 18.43
C ILE A 228 3.17 13.49 17.90
N ALA A 229 3.19 12.48 17.02
CA ALA A 229 1.97 11.89 16.49
C ALA A 229 1.10 11.30 17.61
N ALA A 230 1.69 10.54 18.53
CA ALA A 230 0.97 9.89 19.63
C ALA A 230 0.27 10.89 20.56
N LYS A 231 0.87 12.06 20.82
CA LYS A 231 0.23 13.14 21.60
C LYS A 231 -1.03 13.70 20.94
N VAL A 232 -1.09 13.72 19.62
CA VAL A 232 -2.25 14.24 18.87
C VAL A 232 -3.32 13.16 18.69
N MET A 233 -2.90 11.97 18.25
CA MET A 233 -3.76 10.84 17.84
C MET A 233 -4.28 10.00 19.00
N GLY A 234 -3.58 9.99 20.14
CA GLY A 234 -3.81 9.06 21.23
C GLY A 234 -3.03 7.75 21.06
N ARG A 235 -2.80 7.06 22.19
CA ARG A 235 -1.91 5.89 22.29
C ARG A 235 -2.31 4.69 21.42
N ASP A 236 -3.59 4.53 21.12
CA ASP A 236 -4.11 3.37 20.39
C ASP A 236 -4.12 3.58 18.86
N ASN A 237 -3.80 4.80 18.39
CA ASN A 237 -3.95 5.20 16.98
C ASN A 237 -2.61 5.50 16.28
N VAL A 238 -1.47 5.14 16.89
CA VAL A 238 -0.15 5.30 16.29
C VAL A 238 0.68 4.03 16.44
N GLY A 239 1.20 3.52 15.33
CA GLY A 239 2.06 2.33 15.31
C GLY A 239 3.38 2.60 14.63
N LEU A 240 4.40 1.86 15.02
CA LEU A 240 5.67 1.83 14.30
C LEU A 240 5.61 0.67 13.29
N SER A 241 5.86 0.99 12.02
CA SER A 241 5.93 0.04 10.92
C SER A 241 7.39 -0.11 10.48
N PHE A 242 7.75 -1.30 10.03
CA PHE A 242 9.04 -1.61 9.42
C PHE A 242 8.77 -2.40 8.16
N GLN A 243 9.71 -2.46 7.21
CA GLN A 243 9.58 -3.32 6.03
C GLN A 243 10.17 -4.71 6.34
N VAL A 244 9.50 -5.50 7.19
CA VAL A 244 10.07 -6.75 7.76
C VAL A 244 10.43 -7.78 6.68
N HIS A 245 9.71 -7.79 5.56
CA HIS A 245 9.98 -8.67 4.43
C HIS A 245 11.43 -8.52 3.89
N LYS A 246 12.00 -7.30 3.94
CA LYS A 246 13.39 -7.03 3.53
C LYS A 246 14.43 -7.68 4.44
N TYR A 247 14.11 -7.93 5.71
CA TYR A 247 15.01 -8.59 6.68
C TYR A 247 14.92 -10.11 6.64
N LEU A 248 13.74 -10.64 6.25
CA LEU A 248 13.49 -12.07 6.16
C LEU A 248 13.83 -12.65 4.78
N ASN A 249 14.23 -11.82 3.82
CA ASN A 249 14.41 -12.20 2.41
C ASN A 249 13.16 -12.92 1.84
N VAL A 250 11.98 -12.48 2.27
CA VAL A 250 10.69 -12.86 1.69
C VAL A 250 10.22 -11.71 0.81
N LEU A 251 9.50 -12.03 -0.27
CA LEU A 251 9.04 -11.05 -1.25
C LEU A 251 7.91 -10.16 -0.75
#